data_AF-A0A9D3LNT3-F1
#
_entry.id   AF-A0A9D3LNT3-F1
#
_cell.length_a   1.000
_cell.length_b   1.000
_cell.length_c   1.000
_cell.angle_alpha   90.00
_cell.angle_beta   90.00
_cell.angle_gamma   90.00
#
_symmetry.space_group_name_H-M   'P 1'
#
loop_
_entity.id
_entity.type
_entity.pdbx_description
1 polymer ?
#
loop_
_entity_poly.entity_id
_entity_poly.type
_entity_poly.pdbx_seq_one_letter_code
_entity_poly.pdbx_strand_id
1 'polypeptide(L)'
;MTYRGRLGEIWRVSARTPVAGLALSVLTTALLAYLLCVCMSDHKTKVIRITLENFSGDGLERARRNVRTPVADRQQFPSRSERNIKRSPVSRFAPRGELCQRPPEERFDCARDRSLSRAECEARGCCYVPLKDGLSNGPPCCFYPPSYPGYKMAPLSPSPRGQAATLNRPTPSYLPRDISTLQLEVMEESEGRLHLTLKDPAHPRYEVPLSVAPPRKSPEAQGALYGVEFQPDPFGFVVRRKSNGRVLMNTTVAPLLFADQYLQLSTSLPSSLLSGLGEHYTPLTLDLNWTSLTLWNQDMAPHGDANLYGSHPFYLVQEGDGQAHGVFLLNSNAMEVVLQPTPALTWVSIGGVLDLYVLLGPDPQSVVRQYHEVIGYPMMPPYWSLGFHLCRWGYPTTNATRAVAQRMHDAQFPLDVQWNDLDYADKQRDFTFDPQRFGDLPEMVKEFHQAGMKYVLILDPGISSSSPPGSYRPFDEGLQRGVFIRNTTGQPLIGQVWPGPTAFPDFTNPETQSWWQENIQDFHSKVPVDGLWIDMNEPASFVQGSVEGCPDTDLESPPMFQV
;
A
#
# COMPACT_ATOMS: atom_id res chain seq x y z
N MET A 1 -7.27 20.09 49.16
CA MET A 1 -8.28 19.37 49.96
C MET A 1 -8.66 18.10 49.21
N THR A 2 -8.31 16.97 49.78
CA THR A 2 -8.66 15.60 49.37
C THR A 2 -10.14 15.31 49.60
N TYR A 3 -10.81 14.63 48.66
CA TYR A 3 -11.98 13.81 49.00
C TYR A 3 -11.91 12.46 48.27
N ARG A 4 -11.71 11.41 49.08
CA ARG A 4 -11.86 9.98 48.77
C ARG A 4 -13.29 9.55 49.14
N GLY A 5 -13.79 8.50 48.45
CA GLY A 5 -14.84 7.58 48.91
C GLY A 5 -16.17 7.75 48.17
N ARG A 6 -16.93 6.69 47.83
CA ARG A 6 -16.91 5.27 48.21
C ARG A 6 -17.52 4.43 47.08
N LEU A 7 -16.90 3.29 46.80
CA LEU A 7 -17.52 2.09 46.25
C LEU A 7 -18.04 1.25 47.42
N GLY A 8 -19.23 0.64 47.28
CA GLY A 8 -19.66 -0.48 48.11
C GLY A 8 -21.17 -0.55 48.36
N GLU A 9 -21.72 -1.74 48.13
CA GLU A 9 -23.04 -2.27 48.54
C GLU A 9 -24.23 -2.00 47.60
N ILE A 10 -24.58 -3.03 46.81
CA ILE A 10 -25.90 -3.68 46.78
C ILE A 10 -25.69 -5.09 46.18
N TRP A 11 -25.72 -6.12 47.03
CA TRP A 11 -25.97 -7.52 46.66
C TRP A 11 -26.92 -8.10 47.71
N ARG A 12 -28.16 -8.40 47.31
CA ARG A 12 -29.04 -9.47 47.83
C ARG A 12 -30.46 -9.25 47.31
N VAL A 13 -30.88 -10.01 46.30
CA VAL A 13 -32.28 -10.43 46.16
C VAL A 13 -32.33 -11.91 45.78
N SER A 14 -33.21 -12.59 46.48
CA SER A 14 -33.44 -14.03 46.58
C SER A 14 -33.84 -14.71 45.26
N ALA A 15 -33.30 -15.90 45.04
CA ALA A 15 -33.75 -16.88 44.06
C ALA A 15 -35.10 -17.51 44.45
N ARG A 16 -35.99 -17.73 43.46
CA ARG A 16 -36.94 -18.85 43.33
C ARG A 16 -37.87 -18.63 42.11
N THR A 17 -37.64 -19.35 41.01
CA THR A 17 -38.65 -19.70 39.98
C THR A 17 -38.19 -20.94 39.19
N PRO A 18 -39.12 -21.74 38.61
CA PRO A 18 -38.89 -23.16 38.33
C PRO A 18 -38.40 -23.46 36.90
N VAL A 19 -37.59 -24.52 36.80
CA VAL A 19 -36.79 -24.97 35.63
C VAL A 19 -37.61 -25.52 34.44
N ALA A 20 -38.94 -25.50 34.48
CA ALA A 20 -39.78 -26.07 33.41
C ALA A 20 -40.06 -25.11 32.23
N GLY A 21 -39.89 -23.79 32.40
CA GLY A 21 -40.20 -22.79 31.37
C GLY A 21 -39.08 -22.53 30.35
N LEU A 22 -37.82 -22.78 30.71
CA LEU A 22 -36.68 -22.49 29.83
C LEU A 22 -36.53 -23.50 28.68
N ALA A 23 -36.82 -24.77 28.92
CA ALA A 23 -36.67 -25.82 27.90
C ALA A 23 -37.64 -25.64 26.72
N LEU A 24 -38.85 -25.13 26.97
CA LEU A 24 -39.84 -24.88 25.91
C LEU A 24 -39.48 -23.66 25.04
N SER A 25 -38.84 -22.63 25.63
CA SER A 25 -38.43 -21.43 24.89
C SER A 25 -37.23 -21.66 23.97
N VAL A 26 -36.29 -22.55 24.37
CA VAL A 26 -35.10 -22.87 23.59
C VAL A 26 -35.47 -23.73 22.36
N LEU A 27 -36.43 -24.65 22.53
CA LEU A 27 -36.94 -25.48 21.43
C LEU A 27 -37.73 -24.66 20.40
N THR A 28 -38.50 -23.65 20.81
CA THR A 28 -39.23 -22.78 19.88
C THR A 28 -38.32 -21.81 19.12
N THR A 29 -37.26 -21.29 19.76
CA THR A 29 -36.25 -20.48 19.06
C THR A 29 -35.41 -21.29 18.07
N ALA A 30 -35.09 -22.55 18.39
CA ALA A 30 -34.35 -23.43 17.48
C ALA A 30 -35.20 -23.85 16.26
N LEU A 31 -36.50 -24.09 16.45
CA LEU A 31 -37.40 -24.39 15.32
C LEU A 31 -37.62 -23.18 14.41
N LEU A 32 -37.74 -21.97 14.98
CA LEU A 32 -37.87 -20.74 14.17
C LEU A 32 -36.59 -20.45 13.37
N ALA A 33 -35.41 -20.65 13.97
CA ALA A 33 -34.13 -20.48 13.28
C ALA A 33 -33.95 -21.50 12.14
N TYR A 34 -34.38 -22.75 12.35
CA TYR A 34 -34.34 -23.78 11.30
C TYR A 34 -35.31 -23.47 10.15
N LEU A 35 -36.54 -23.02 10.45
CA LEU A 35 -37.52 -22.61 9.43
C LEU A 35 -37.06 -21.38 8.65
N LEU A 36 -36.40 -20.41 9.29
CA LEU A 36 -35.79 -19.26 8.61
C LEU A 36 -34.63 -19.68 7.69
N CYS A 37 -33.77 -20.61 8.12
CA CYS A 37 -32.71 -21.15 7.26
C CYS A 37 -33.25 -21.92 6.06
N VAL A 38 -34.34 -22.68 6.22
CA VAL A 38 -34.97 -23.42 5.10
C VAL A 38 -35.68 -22.45 4.13
N CYS A 39 -36.31 -21.39 4.63
CA CYS A 39 -36.93 -20.37 3.77
C CYS A 39 -35.92 -19.48 3.02
N MET A 40 -34.72 -19.26 3.57
CA MET A 40 -33.67 -18.50 2.87
C MET A 40 -32.90 -19.34 1.83
N SER A 41 -33.02 -20.67 1.87
CA SER A 41 -32.28 -21.55 0.95
C SER A 41 -33.00 -21.82 -0.38
N ASP A 42 -34.21 -21.29 -0.60
CA ASP A 42 -35.03 -21.59 -1.79
C ASP A 42 -35.28 -20.38 -2.72
N HIS A 43 -34.61 -19.25 -2.49
CA HIS A 43 -34.62 -18.14 -3.44
C HIS A 43 -33.56 -18.35 -4.53
N LYS A 44 -33.97 -18.98 -5.64
CA LYS A 44 -33.25 -18.94 -6.91
C LYS A 44 -33.03 -17.49 -7.34
N THR A 45 -31.80 -17.02 -7.28
CA THR A 45 -31.34 -15.75 -7.85
C THR A 45 -31.55 -15.77 -9.36
N LYS A 46 -32.62 -15.13 -9.84
CA LYS A 46 -32.77 -14.78 -11.25
C LYS A 46 -31.78 -13.65 -11.57
N VAL A 47 -30.64 -14.01 -12.12
CA VAL A 47 -29.74 -13.07 -12.81
C VAL A 47 -30.50 -12.52 -14.02
N ILE A 48 -30.89 -11.25 -13.98
CA ILE A 48 -31.41 -10.53 -15.13
C ILE A 48 -30.18 -10.13 -15.97
N ARG A 49 -29.87 -10.94 -16.99
CA ARG A 49 -29.04 -10.52 -18.12
C ARG A 49 -29.87 -9.52 -18.93
N ILE A 50 -29.42 -8.27 -18.99
CA ILE A 50 -29.89 -7.32 -20.00
C ILE A 50 -29.16 -7.68 -21.29
N THR A 51 -29.88 -8.38 -22.17
CA THR A 51 -29.49 -8.58 -23.57
C THR A 51 -29.73 -7.28 -24.33
N LEU A 52 -28.67 -6.61 -24.75
CA LEU A 52 -28.72 -5.68 -25.89
C LEU A 52 -28.29 -6.48 -27.12
N GLU A 53 -29.26 -6.99 -27.87
CA GLU A 53 -29.02 -7.50 -29.21
C GLU A 53 -29.88 -6.75 -30.24
N ASN A 54 -29.17 -6.32 -31.29
CA ASN A 54 -29.56 -6.17 -32.68
C ASN A 54 -29.82 -4.75 -33.21
N PHE A 55 -28.79 -4.23 -33.87
CA PHE A 55 -28.91 -3.88 -35.29
C PHE A 55 -28.10 -4.89 -36.12
N SER A 56 -28.79 -5.47 -37.08
CA SER A 56 -28.43 -6.58 -37.95
C SER A 56 -28.02 -6.13 -39.35
N GLY A 57 -27.20 -6.96 -40.00
CA GLY A 57 -27.09 -7.12 -41.46
C GLY A 57 -25.69 -6.85 -42.00
N ASP A 58 -25.08 -7.66 -42.87
CA ASP A 58 -25.43 -8.95 -43.46
C ASP A 58 -24.20 -9.45 -44.25
N GLY A 59 -24.10 -10.75 -44.55
CA GLY A 59 -23.36 -11.23 -45.74
C GLY A 59 -22.15 -12.16 -45.55
N LEU A 60 -22.44 -13.46 -45.54
CA LEU A 60 -21.52 -14.60 -45.64
C LEU A 60 -21.04 -14.90 -47.09
N GLU A 61 -19.83 -15.49 -47.16
CA GLU A 61 -19.41 -16.68 -47.94
C GLU A 61 -18.68 -16.64 -49.31
N ARG A 62 -17.77 -17.65 -49.41
CA ARG A 62 -17.03 -18.27 -50.55
C ARG A 62 -15.70 -17.62 -50.95
N ALA A 63 -14.59 -18.33 -51.16
CA ALA A 63 -14.38 -19.75 -51.50
C ALA A 63 -12.97 -20.27 -51.08
N ARG A 64 -12.91 -21.57 -50.74
CA ARG A 64 -11.69 -22.41 -50.69
C ARG A 64 -11.38 -23.02 -52.07
N ARG A 65 -10.09 -23.25 -52.38
CA ARG A 65 -9.44 -24.33 -53.21
C ARG A 65 -8.06 -23.81 -53.67
N ASN A 66 -6.93 -24.52 -53.76
CA ASN A 66 -6.46 -25.92 -53.81
C ASN A 66 -5.02 -25.93 -53.18
N VAL A 67 -4.48 -26.91 -52.44
CA VAL A 67 -4.19 -28.37 -52.63
C VAL A 67 -3.14 -28.70 -53.72
N ARG A 68 -1.90 -29.08 -53.30
CA ARG A 68 -1.10 -30.32 -53.63
C ARG A 68 0.44 -30.10 -53.57
N THR A 69 1.19 -30.64 -52.58
CA THR A 69 1.96 -31.94 -52.51
C THR A 69 3.45 -31.84 -53.00
N PRO A 70 4.37 -32.84 -52.83
CA PRO A 70 5.09 -33.22 -51.59
C PRO A 70 6.61 -33.57 -51.77
N VAL A 71 7.34 -33.76 -50.65
CA VAL A 71 8.43 -34.76 -50.33
C VAL A 71 9.71 -34.92 -51.20
N ALA A 72 10.89 -34.90 -50.53
CA ALA A 72 12.04 -35.84 -50.56
C ALA A 72 13.48 -35.25 -50.66
N ASP A 73 14.25 -35.45 -49.58
CA ASP A 73 15.64 -35.94 -49.46
C ASP A 73 16.61 -35.99 -50.68
N ARG A 74 17.84 -35.42 -50.52
CA ARG A 74 19.16 -36.11 -50.34
C ARG A 74 20.39 -35.33 -50.88
N GLN A 75 21.52 -35.52 -50.17
CA GLN A 75 22.97 -35.48 -50.55
C GLN A 75 23.72 -34.11 -50.57
N GLN A 76 24.68 -33.86 -49.65
CA GLN A 76 26.15 -34.18 -49.63
C GLN A 76 26.96 -33.33 -50.67
N PHE A 77 27.96 -32.47 -50.38
CA PHE A 77 29.27 -32.46 -49.65
C PHE A 77 29.94 -31.07 -49.97
N PRO A 78 31.20 -30.67 -49.62
CA PRO A 78 32.23 -31.19 -48.70
C PRO A 78 32.90 -30.13 -47.75
N SER A 79 33.90 -30.64 -47.02
CA SER A 79 34.81 -30.09 -46.01
C SER A 79 35.71 -28.89 -46.36
N ARG A 80 36.15 -28.13 -45.34
CA ARG A 80 37.60 -27.91 -45.05
C ARG A 80 37.94 -27.11 -43.76
N SER A 81 39.00 -27.61 -43.13
CA SER A 81 40.09 -26.93 -42.40
C SER A 81 39.94 -26.56 -40.92
N GLU A 82 40.68 -27.34 -40.13
CA GLU A 82 41.16 -27.05 -38.77
C GLU A 82 42.10 -25.83 -38.76
N ARG A 83 42.06 -25.07 -37.66
CA ARG A 83 43.21 -24.27 -37.21
C ARG A 83 43.26 -24.23 -35.68
N ASN A 84 44.32 -24.84 -35.15
CA ASN A 84 44.75 -24.82 -33.75
C ASN A 84 45.11 -23.41 -33.28
N ILE A 85 44.57 -22.96 -32.15
CA ILE A 85 45.17 -21.89 -31.31
C ILE A 85 45.14 -22.31 -29.84
N LYS A 86 46.27 -22.04 -29.19
CA LYS A 86 46.79 -22.55 -27.91
C LYS A 86 45.95 -22.17 -26.69
N ARG A 87 45.84 -23.10 -25.74
CA ARG A 87 45.35 -22.90 -24.36
C ARG A 87 46.36 -22.12 -23.51
N SER A 88 45.85 -21.19 -22.70
CA SER A 88 46.48 -20.65 -21.49
C SER A 88 45.49 -20.83 -20.31
N PRO A 89 45.95 -20.91 -19.05
CA PRO A 89 45.26 -21.67 -18.01
C PRO A 89 44.05 -20.92 -17.43
N VAL A 90 42.88 -21.55 -17.55
CA VAL A 90 41.64 -21.10 -16.95
C VAL A 90 41.67 -21.43 -15.45
N SER A 91 41.60 -20.37 -14.64
CA SER A 91 41.22 -20.39 -13.24
C SER A 91 39.96 -21.26 -13.03
N ARG A 92 40.00 -22.15 -12.04
CA ARG A 92 38.89 -23.06 -11.70
C ARG A 92 37.69 -22.27 -11.18
N PHE A 93 36.80 -21.86 -12.08
CA PHE A 93 35.40 -21.62 -11.74
C PHE A 93 34.66 -22.96 -11.70
N ALA A 94 33.91 -23.20 -10.64
CA ALA A 94 33.00 -24.34 -10.55
C ALA A 94 32.05 -24.36 -11.77
N PRO A 95 31.69 -25.54 -12.31
CA PRO A 95 30.81 -25.60 -13.46
C PRO A 95 29.46 -24.97 -13.13
N ARG A 96 29.04 -23.97 -13.95
CA ARG A 96 27.77 -23.21 -13.81
C ARG A 96 26.51 -24.09 -13.59
N GLY A 97 26.56 -25.37 -13.95
CA GLY A 97 25.45 -26.31 -13.83
C GLY A 97 25.04 -26.69 -12.40
N GLU A 98 25.91 -26.57 -11.40
CA GLU A 98 25.54 -26.82 -9.99
C GLU A 98 24.96 -25.58 -9.30
N LEU A 99 25.45 -24.38 -9.65
CA LEU A 99 25.01 -23.10 -9.06
C LEU A 99 23.57 -22.70 -9.44
N CYS A 100 23.02 -23.29 -10.49
CA CYS A 100 21.67 -23.01 -10.99
C CYS A 100 20.62 -24.07 -10.60
N GLN A 101 20.96 -25.00 -9.70
CA GLN A 101 20.02 -25.99 -9.18
C GLN A 101 19.30 -25.45 -7.95
N ARG A 102 18.28 -24.61 -8.17
CA ARG A 102 17.37 -24.14 -7.10
C ARG A 102 15.94 -24.66 -7.33
N PRO A 103 15.25 -25.11 -6.25
CA PRO A 103 13.82 -25.36 -6.30
C PRO A 103 13.07 -24.15 -6.86
N PRO A 104 12.01 -24.33 -7.68
CA PRO A 104 11.27 -23.22 -8.28
C PRO A 104 10.83 -22.16 -7.27
N GLU A 105 10.29 -22.57 -6.12
CA GLU A 105 9.82 -21.74 -5.02
C GLU A 105 10.89 -20.81 -4.43
N GLU A 106 12.17 -21.16 -4.55
CA GLU A 106 13.32 -20.45 -3.99
C GLU A 106 14.00 -19.48 -4.98
N ARG A 107 13.48 -19.38 -6.20
CA ARG A 107 14.09 -18.56 -7.26
C ARG A 107 13.66 -17.10 -7.10
N PHE A 108 14.62 -16.21 -6.89
CA PHE A 108 14.43 -14.77 -6.89
C PHE A 108 14.70 -14.21 -8.28
N ASP A 109 13.75 -13.46 -8.82
CA ASP A 109 13.72 -13.03 -10.22
C ASP A 109 14.84 -12.02 -10.56
N CYS A 110 15.59 -12.29 -11.63
CA CYS A 110 16.67 -11.45 -12.16
C CYS A 110 16.26 -10.67 -13.43
N ALA A 111 14.99 -10.78 -13.85
CA ALA A 111 14.42 -10.19 -15.05
C ALA A 111 13.22 -9.28 -14.73
N ARG A 112 13.20 -8.67 -13.54
CA ARG A 112 12.09 -7.85 -13.05
C ARG A 112 11.82 -6.58 -13.86
N ASP A 113 12.85 -6.05 -14.52
CA ASP A 113 12.75 -4.85 -15.36
C ASP A 113 12.18 -5.10 -16.75
N ARG A 114 12.39 -6.29 -17.30
CA ARG A 114 11.92 -6.68 -18.62
C ARG A 114 12.08 -8.17 -18.84
N SER A 115 11.26 -8.71 -19.75
CA SER A 115 11.44 -10.06 -20.26
C SER A 115 12.82 -10.24 -20.89
N LEU A 116 13.55 -11.29 -20.48
CA LEU A 116 14.89 -11.61 -20.99
C LEU A 116 14.90 -12.93 -21.75
N SER A 117 15.62 -12.96 -22.86
CA SER A 117 16.05 -14.22 -23.47
C SER A 117 17.06 -14.95 -22.56
N ARG A 118 17.26 -16.25 -22.82
CA ARG A 118 18.29 -17.04 -22.12
C ARG A 118 19.67 -16.39 -22.19
N ALA A 119 20.06 -15.89 -23.36
CA ALA A 119 21.37 -15.27 -23.56
C ALA A 119 21.52 -13.97 -22.75
N GLU A 120 20.48 -13.14 -22.69
CA GLU A 120 20.48 -11.90 -21.90
C GLU A 120 20.51 -12.21 -20.39
N CYS A 121 19.75 -13.21 -19.94
CA CYS A 121 19.78 -13.66 -18.54
C CYS A 121 21.19 -14.14 -18.12
N GLU A 122 21.80 -14.99 -18.94
CA GLU A 122 23.15 -15.51 -18.68
C GLU A 122 24.21 -14.39 -18.79
N ALA A 123 24.00 -13.37 -19.63
CA ALA A 123 24.85 -12.19 -19.75
C ALA A 123 24.80 -11.30 -18.50
N ARG A 124 23.65 -11.26 -17.79
CA ARG A 124 23.54 -10.63 -16.46
C ARG A 124 24.25 -11.41 -15.35
N GLY A 125 24.80 -12.59 -15.66
CA GLY A 125 25.36 -13.50 -14.66
C GLY A 125 24.30 -14.28 -13.88
N CYS A 126 23.08 -14.34 -14.40
CA CYS A 126 21.96 -15.06 -13.78
C CYS A 126 21.80 -16.47 -14.34
N CYS A 127 20.99 -17.28 -13.64
CA CYS A 127 20.64 -18.64 -14.01
C CYS A 127 19.35 -18.64 -14.83
N TYR A 128 19.33 -19.44 -15.91
CA TYR A 128 18.14 -19.61 -16.74
C TYR A 128 17.67 -21.07 -16.73
N VAL A 129 16.46 -21.32 -16.20
CA VAL A 129 15.82 -22.65 -16.23
C VAL A 129 14.38 -22.48 -16.70
N PRO A 130 14.00 -23.00 -17.89
CA PRO A 130 12.64 -22.86 -18.41
C PRO A 130 11.64 -23.62 -17.53
N LEU A 131 10.46 -23.03 -17.32
CA LEU A 131 9.33 -23.73 -16.69
C LEU A 131 8.74 -24.78 -17.64
N LYS A 132 8.21 -25.86 -17.08
CA LYS A 132 7.57 -26.94 -17.85
C LYS A 132 6.19 -26.55 -18.40
N ASP A 133 5.51 -25.57 -17.80
CA ASP A 133 4.07 -25.33 -18.03
C ASP A 133 3.66 -23.89 -18.38
N GLY A 134 4.55 -23.04 -18.92
CA GLY A 134 4.16 -21.77 -19.57
C GLY A 134 3.32 -20.77 -18.74
N LEU A 135 3.19 -20.97 -17.42
CA LEU A 135 2.44 -20.08 -16.52
C LEU A 135 3.19 -18.76 -16.37
N SER A 136 2.52 -17.64 -16.67
CA SER A 136 3.06 -16.29 -16.53
C SER A 136 3.20 -15.83 -15.08
N ASN A 137 2.39 -16.37 -14.17
CA ASN A 137 2.33 -15.96 -12.76
C ASN A 137 2.96 -17.04 -11.86
N GLY A 138 4.19 -17.42 -12.19
CA GLY A 138 4.87 -18.55 -11.56
C GLY A 138 6.36 -18.27 -11.29
N PRO A 139 7.13 -19.31 -10.96
CA PRO A 139 8.54 -19.17 -10.63
C PRO A 139 9.35 -18.56 -11.77
N PRO A 140 10.29 -17.64 -11.52
CA PRO A 140 11.02 -16.97 -12.57
C PRO A 140 11.93 -17.95 -13.34
N CYS A 141 11.93 -17.82 -14.67
CA CYS A 141 12.84 -18.55 -15.54
C CYS A 141 14.28 -18.03 -15.41
N CYS A 142 14.45 -16.72 -15.25
CA CYS A 142 15.73 -16.06 -15.02
C CYS A 142 15.86 -15.65 -13.55
N PHE A 143 16.82 -16.19 -12.82
CA PHE A 143 16.93 -15.96 -11.37
C PHE A 143 18.38 -15.82 -10.91
N TYR A 144 18.56 -15.17 -9.76
CA TYR A 144 19.89 -14.96 -9.19
C TYR A 144 20.51 -16.28 -8.68
N PRO A 145 21.76 -16.62 -9.06
CA PRO A 145 22.52 -17.65 -8.37
C PRO A 145 22.91 -17.18 -6.95
N PRO A 146 23.19 -18.11 -6.01
CA PRO A 146 23.71 -17.75 -4.68
C PRO A 146 25.02 -16.93 -4.74
N SER A 147 25.81 -17.10 -5.80
CA SER A 147 27.07 -16.40 -6.03
C SER A 147 26.91 -15.08 -6.81
N TYR A 148 25.68 -14.57 -6.97
CA TYR A 148 25.46 -13.31 -7.69
C TYR A 148 26.20 -12.15 -6.97
N PRO A 149 26.92 -11.28 -7.71
CA PRO A 149 27.66 -10.18 -7.09
C PRO A 149 26.75 -9.24 -6.29
N GLY A 150 27.10 -9.02 -5.03
CA GLY A 150 26.41 -8.13 -4.10
C GLY A 150 27.31 -7.00 -3.59
N TYR A 151 26.82 -6.31 -2.57
CA TYR A 151 27.65 -5.40 -1.77
C TYR A 151 28.60 -6.20 -0.86
N LYS A 152 29.71 -5.59 -0.48
CA LYS A 152 30.65 -6.10 0.51
C LYS A 152 30.67 -5.19 1.73
N MET A 153 30.47 -5.76 2.91
CA MET A 153 30.40 -5.02 4.16
C MET A 153 31.76 -4.88 4.81
N ALA A 154 32.11 -3.66 5.22
CA ALA A 154 33.22 -3.38 6.11
C ALA A 154 32.86 -3.72 7.58
N PRO A 155 33.83 -3.91 8.48
CA PRO A 155 33.55 -4.13 9.90
C PRO A 155 32.67 -3.03 10.50
N LEU A 156 31.80 -3.41 11.44
CA LEU A 156 30.98 -2.47 12.19
C LEU A 156 31.87 -1.56 13.04
N SER A 157 31.47 -0.30 13.10
CA SER A 157 32.07 0.76 13.92
C SER A 157 30.99 1.49 14.69
N PRO A 158 31.28 2.07 15.88
CA PRO A 158 30.30 2.84 16.62
C PRO A 158 29.77 4.06 15.84
N SER A 159 28.46 4.33 15.93
CA SER A 159 27.81 5.54 15.42
C SER A 159 27.09 6.29 16.56
N PRO A 160 26.67 7.55 16.36
CA PRO A 160 25.89 8.28 17.38
C PRO A 160 24.57 7.61 17.78
N ARG A 161 23.98 6.78 16.90
CA ARG A 161 22.68 6.11 17.12
C ARG A 161 22.79 4.60 17.34
N GLY A 162 23.97 4.01 17.14
CA GLY A 162 24.20 2.58 17.30
C GLY A 162 25.53 2.13 16.68
N GLN A 163 25.45 1.30 15.64
CA GLN A 163 26.60 0.83 14.89
C GLN A 163 26.44 1.12 13.40
N ALA A 164 27.55 1.26 12.70
CA ALA A 164 27.57 1.62 11.29
C ALA A 164 28.66 0.87 10.53
N ALA A 165 28.39 0.56 9.26
CA ALA A 165 29.35 -0.06 8.35
C ALA A 165 29.18 0.48 6.93
N THR A 166 30.29 0.64 6.22
CA THR A 166 30.27 0.96 4.79
C THR A 166 30.06 -0.32 3.99
N LEU A 167 29.18 -0.26 2.99
CA LEU A 167 28.95 -1.32 2.02
C LEU A 167 29.49 -0.86 0.65
N ASN A 168 30.29 -1.70 0.00
CA ASN A 168 30.87 -1.39 -1.32
C ASN A 168 30.47 -2.45 -2.34
N ARG A 169 29.93 -2.03 -3.48
CA ARG A 169 29.63 -2.89 -4.63
C ARG A 169 30.74 -2.74 -5.68
N PRO A 170 31.67 -3.70 -5.78
CA PRO A 170 32.84 -3.57 -6.66
C PRO A 170 32.49 -3.72 -8.15
N THR A 171 31.46 -4.48 -8.46
CA THR A 171 30.96 -4.69 -9.82
C THR A 171 29.54 -4.14 -9.91
N PRO A 172 29.28 -3.13 -10.77
CA PRO A 172 27.92 -2.63 -10.98
C PRO A 172 26.95 -3.76 -11.35
N SER A 173 25.70 -3.62 -10.93
CA SER A 173 24.60 -4.45 -11.39
C SER A 173 24.22 -4.09 -12.83
N TYR A 174 23.14 -4.71 -13.33
CA TYR A 174 22.56 -4.37 -14.63
C TYR A 174 21.71 -3.09 -14.61
N LEU A 175 21.51 -2.48 -13.44
CA LEU A 175 20.65 -1.32 -13.27
C LEU A 175 21.36 -0.02 -13.66
N PRO A 176 20.66 0.95 -14.27
CA PRO A 176 21.20 2.28 -14.49
C PRO A 176 21.38 3.00 -13.16
N ARG A 177 22.40 3.87 -13.06
CA ARG A 177 22.69 4.68 -11.85
C ARG A 177 22.80 3.86 -10.55
N ASP A 178 23.48 2.72 -10.62
CA ASP A 178 23.80 1.88 -9.46
C ASP A 178 24.69 2.64 -8.45
N ILE A 179 24.34 2.60 -7.17
CA ILE A 179 25.05 3.31 -6.11
C ILE A 179 26.11 2.38 -5.51
N SER A 180 27.36 2.61 -5.90
CA SER A 180 28.48 1.73 -5.54
C SER A 180 28.83 1.69 -4.05
N THR A 181 28.50 2.73 -3.28
CA THR A 181 28.83 2.84 -1.86
C THR A 181 27.59 3.19 -1.05
N LEU A 182 27.29 2.40 -0.02
CA LEU A 182 26.19 2.67 0.91
C LEU A 182 26.72 2.76 2.34
N GLN A 183 25.97 3.46 3.17
CA GLN A 183 26.16 3.50 4.61
C GLN A 183 25.03 2.69 5.27
N LEU A 184 25.39 1.58 5.91
CA LEU A 184 24.54 0.88 6.85
C LEU A 184 24.64 1.57 8.21
N GLU A 185 23.50 1.79 8.84
CA GLU A 185 23.39 2.11 10.26
C GLU A 185 22.38 1.16 10.92
N VAL A 186 22.74 0.65 12.10
CA VAL A 186 22.01 -0.36 12.88
C VAL A 186 21.78 0.22 14.27
N MET A 187 20.51 0.36 14.63
CA MET A 187 20.04 1.03 15.83
C MET A 187 19.18 0.07 16.65
N GLU A 188 19.68 -0.31 17.81
CA GLU A 188 18.93 -1.11 18.79
C GLU A 188 18.08 -0.16 19.66
N GLU A 189 16.94 0.29 19.11
CA GLU A 189 16.14 1.36 19.73
C GLU A 189 15.45 0.96 21.04
N SER A 190 15.06 -0.30 21.16
CA SER A 190 14.49 -0.88 22.38
C SER A 190 14.68 -2.39 22.43
N GLU A 191 14.27 -3.04 23.52
CA GLU A 191 14.30 -4.50 23.66
C GLU A 191 13.55 -5.22 22.52
N GLY A 192 12.46 -4.62 22.03
CA GLY A 192 11.57 -5.20 21.02
C GLY A 192 11.64 -4.51 19.65
N ARG A 193 12.50 -3.50 19.46
CA ARG A 193 12.56 -2.74 18.21
C ARG A 193 14.00 -2.58 17.73
N LEU A 194 14.26 -3.11 16.54
CA LEU A 194 15.48 -2.94 15.78
C LEU A 194 15.18 -2.01 14.60
N HIS A 195 16.09 -1.08 14.32
CA HIS A 195 15.98 -0.15 13.21
C HIS A 195 17.27 -0.18 12.38
N LEU A 196 17.17 -0.38 11.07
CA LEU A 196 18.29 -0.39 10.14
C LEU A 196 18.06 0.59 9.00
N THR A 197 19.08 1.35 8.62
CA THR A 197 19.02 2.20 7.43
C THR A 197 20.17 1.91 6.47
N LEU A 198 19.88 1.91 5.16
CA LEU A 198 20.87 1.91 4.09
C LEU A 198 20.70 3.17 3.25
N LYS A 199 21.73 4.02 3.23
CA LYS A 199 21.70 5.33 2.58
C LYS A 199 22.91 5.54 1.68
N ASP A 200 22.78 6.42 0.69
CA ASP A 200 23.93 6.94 -0.04
C ASP A 200 24.65 7.99 0.84
N PRO A 201 25.91 7.75 1.25
CA PRO A 201 26.65 8.70 2.07
C PRO A 201 27.15 9.93 1.28
N ALA A 202 27.20 9.85 -0.05
CA ALA A 202 27.70 10.93 -0.90
C ALA A 202 26.60 11.92 -1.28
N HIS A 203 25.37 11.45 -1.47
CA HIS A 203 24.24 12.29 -1.88
C HIS A 203 23.03 12.03 -1.00
N PRO A 204 22.50 13.05 -0.30
CA PRO A 204 21.22 12.93 0.38
C PRO A 204 20.12 12.50 -0.58
N ARG A 205 19.36 11.49 -0.19
CA ARG A 205 18.21 10.97 -0.95
C ARG A 205 16.92 11.35 -0.25
N TYR A 206 15.80 11.22 -0.96
CA TYR A 206 14.49 11.41 -0.35
C TYR A 206 14.29 10.44 0.82
N GLU A 207 13.83 10.98 1.95
CA GLU A 207 13.45 10.24 3.14
C GLU A 207 12.06 10.70 3.55
N VAL A 208 11.20 9.78 3.98
CA VAL A 208 9.84 10.11 4.40
C VAL A 208 9.91 10.99 5.65
N PRO A 209 9.29 12.19 5.65
CA PRO A 209 9.31 13.07 6.80
C PRO A 209 8.38 12.52 7.90
N LEU A 210 8.93 11.69 8.78
CA LEU A 210 8.21 11.15 9.94
C LEU A 210 8.78 11.73 11.24
N SER A 211 7.93 12.41 12.01
CA SER A 211 8.29 12.88 13.35
C SER A 211 8.24 11.72 14.34
N VAL A 212 9.27 10.88 14.35
CA VAL A 212 9.39 9.79 15.31
C VAL A 212 9.77 10.36 16.66
N ALA A 213 9.03 10.02 17.72
CA ALA A 213 9.43 10.36 19.08
C ALA A 213 10.84 9.79 19.31
N PRO A 214 11.81 10.58 19.82
CA PRO A 214 13.17 10.09 19.99
C PRO A 214 13.14 8.80 20.82
N PRO A 215 13.87 7.74 20.41
CA PRO A 215 13.88 6.50 21.16
C PRO A 215 14.24 6.85 22.61
N ARG A 216 13.44 6.37 23.57
CA ARG A 216 13.78 6.48 24.98
C ARG A 216 15.17 5.83 25.10
N LYS A 217 16.20 6.64 25.38
CA LYS A 217 17.56 6.15 25.62
C LYS A 217 17.48 5.11 26.73
N SER A 218 17.38 3.83 26.37
CA SER A 218 17.63 2.76 27.31
C SER A 218 19.16 2.69 27.42
N PRO A 219 19.73 2.89 28.61
CA PRO A 219 21.16 2.75 28.80
C PRO A 219 21.50 1.28 28.53
N GLU A 220 22.11 1.03 27.37
CA GLU A 220 22.50 -0.28 26.85
C GLU A 220 21.29 -1.21 26.59
N ALA A 221 21.23 -1.84 25.41
CA ALA A 221 20.23 -2.85 25.07
C ALA A 221 20.48 -4.18 25.83
N GLN A 222 20.63 -4.10 27.17
CA GLN A 222 20.71 -5.21 28.10
C GLN A 222 19.34 -5.87 28.22
N GLY A 223 18.91 -6.55 27.15
CA GLY A 223 17.59 -7.16 27.09
C GLY A 223 17.02 -7.36 25.69
N ALA A 224 17.73 -6.99 24.61
CA ALA A 224 17.22 -7.13 23.24
C ALA A 224 16.71 -8.56 22.97
N LEU A 225 15.43 -8.65 22.58
CA LEU A 225 14.73 -9.90 22.26
C LEU A 225 15.24 -10.54 20.94
N TYR A 226 16.06 -9.79 20.21
CA TYR A 226 16.62 -10.16 18.91
C TYR A 226 18.15 -10.21 18.94
N GLY A 227 18.72 -11.01 18.05
CA GLY A 227 20.12 -10.96 17.64
C GLY A 227 20.23 -10.67 16.14
N VAL A 228 21.28 -9.97 15.74
CA VAL A 228 21.55 -9.64 14.33
C VAL A 228 22.89 -10.22 13.92
N GLU A 229 22.88 -11.06 12.88
CA GLU A 229 24.07 -11.65 12.27
C GLU A 229 24.28 -11.02 10.88
N PHE A 230 25.52 -10.75 10.51
CA PHE A 230 25.85 -10.17 9.20
C PHE A 230 26.68 -11.14 8.37
N GLN A 231 26.25 -11.38 7.14
CA GLN A 231 27.07 -12.00 6.10
C GLN A 231 27.79 -10.88 5.35
N PRO A 232 29.13 -10.82 5.32
CA PRO A 232 29.82 -9.66 4.76
C PRO A 232 29.99 -9.66 3.24
N ASP A 233 30.00 -10.83 2.58
CA ASP A 233 30.24 -10.96 1.13
C ASP A 233 29.54 -12.22 0.55
N PRO A 234 28.51 -12.07 -0.30
CA PRO A 234 27.75 -10.84 -0.52
C PRO A 234 27.01 -10.43 0.77
N PHE A 235 26.81 -9.11 0.94
CA PHE A 235 26.16 -8.54 2.11
C PHE A 235 24.73 -9.03 2.27
N GLY A 236 24.41 -9.43 3.50
CA GLY A 236 23.06 -9.63 3.99
C GLY A 236 23.07 -9.70 5.50
N PHE A 237 21.90 -9.71 6.11
CA PHE A 237 21.74 -9.79 7.55
C PHE A 237 20.61 -10.74 7.94
N VAL A 238 20.75 -11.34 9.12
CA VAL A 238 19.80 -12.28 9.68
C VAL A 238 19.36 -11.74 11.03
N VAL A 239 18.05 -11.55 11.20
CA VAL A 239 17.45 -11.21 12.49
C VAL A 239 16.88 -12.48 13.11
N ARG A 240 17.35 -12.84 14.30
CA ARG A 240 16.91 -14.01 15.05
C ARG A 240 16.24 -13.62 16.34
N ARG A 241 15.17 -14.32 16.70
CA ARG A 241 14.59 -14.25 18.03
C ARG A 241 15.50 -14.96 19.03
N LYS A 242 15.94 -14.29 20.10
CA LYS A 242 16.87 -14.88 21.08
C LYS A 242 16.25 -16.01 21.90
N SER A 243 14.96 -15.95 22.20
CA SER A 243 14.30 -16.91 23.09
C SER A 243 14.27 -18.34 22.54
N ASN A 244 14.16 -18.50 21.22
CA ASN A 244 14.02 -19.81 20.56
C ASN A 244 14.96 -20.01 19.36
N GLY A 245 15.79 -19.02 19.02
CA GLY A 245 16.74 -19.09 17.89
C GLY A 245 16.11 -18.99 16.51
N ARG A 246 14.80 -18.75 16.41
CA ARG A 246 14.06 -18.68 15.13
C ARG A 246 14.56 -17.51 14.29
N VAL A 247 14.81 -17.77 13.01
CA VAL A 247 15.10 -16.74 12.00
C VAL A 247 13.81 -16.01 11.66
N LEU A 248 13.75 -14.72 11.92
CA LEU A 248 12.59 -13.87 11.60
C LEU A 248 12.75 -13.23 10.23
N MET A 249 13.97 -12.79 9.92
CA MET A 249 14.35 -12.25 8.63
C MET A 249 15.72 -12.79 8.24
N ASN A 250 15.90 -13.10 6.96
CA ASN A 250 17.19 -13.44 6.38
C ASN A 250 17.28 -12.83 4.99
N THR A 251 18.09 -11.78 4.86
CA THR A 251 18.26 -11.07 3.60
C THR A 251 19.35 -11.65 2.70
N THR A 252 20.07 -12.68 3.14
CA THR A 252 21.08 -13.37 2.32
C THR A 252 20.48 -14.23 1.20
N VAL A 253 19.16 -14.30 1.11
CA VAL A 253 18.43 -15.16 0.16
C VAL A 253 18.48 -14.64 -1.28
N ALA A 254 18.73 -13.35 -1.46
CA ALA A 254 18.82 -12.65 -2.74
C ALA A 254 19.79 -11.45 -2.64
N PRO A 255 20.32 -10.93 -3.76
CA PRO A 255 21.21 -9.77 -3.72
C PRO A 255 20.48 -8.48 -3.32
N LEU A 256 21.13 -7.67 -2.49
CA LEU A 256 20.80 -6.24 -2.32
C LEU A 256 21.13 -5.50 -3.62
N LEU A 257 20.14 -4.83 -4.20
CA LEU A 257 20.31 -3.90 -5.31
C LEU A 257 19.89 -2.50 -4.85
N PHE A 258 20.72 -1.51 -5.12
CA PHE A 258 20.47 -0.14 -4.72
C PHE A 258 20.95 0.81 -5.82
N ALA A 259 20.02 1.20 -6.67
CA ALA A 259 20.21 2.20 -7.72
C ALA A 259 19.31 3.41 -7.46
N ASP A 260 19.56 4.49 -8.19
CA ASP A 260 18.86 5.76 -7.99
C ASP A 260 17.32 5.66 -8.08
N GLN A 261 16.79 4.82 -8.97
CA GLN A 261 15.34 4.57 -9.09
C GLN A 261 14.99 3.07 -9.00
N TYR A 262 15.79 2.30 -8.25
CA TYR A 262 15.49 0.90 -7.99
C TYR A 262 16.19 0.40 -6.72
N LEU A 263 15.41 0.12 -5.69
CA LEU A 263 15.86 -0.48 -4.44
C LEU A 263 15.24 -1.86 -4.30
N GLN A 264 16.06 -2.89 -4.07
CA GLN A 264 15.57 -4.25 -3.85
C GLN A 264 16.17 -4.87 -2.60
N LEU A 265 15.29 -5.38 -1.73
CA LEU A 265 15.67 -6.16 -0.56
C LEU A 265 14.71 -7.34 -0.39
N SER A 266 15.25 -8.54 -0.38
CA SER A 266 14.48 -9.76 -0.14
C SER A 266 14.73 -10.32 1.25
N THR A 267 13.79 -11.10 1.79
CA THR A 267 13.94 -11.85 3.04
C THR A 267 13.16 -13.16 2.99
N SER A 268 13.69 -14.23 3.61
CA SER A 268 12.84 -15.38 3.99
C SER A 268 11.87 -15.00 5.11
N LEU A 269 10.73 -15.68 5.18
CA LEU A 269 9.76 -15.54 6.26
C LEU A 269 9.72 -16.83 7.11
N PRO A 270 9.49 -16.76 8.44
CA PRO A 270 9.43 -17.93 9.30
C PRO A 270 8.18 -18.79 9.15
N SER A 271 7.15 -18.29 8.45
CA SER A 271 5.86 -18.95 8.26
C SER A 271 5.12 -18.33 7.06
N SER A 272 4.02 -18.97 6.65
CA SER A 272 3.11 -18.46 5.63
C SER A 272 1.98 -17.56 6.16
N LEU A 273 1.92 -17.32 7.47
CA LEU A 273 0.85 -16.55 8.12
C LEU A 273 1.21 -15.05 8.10
N LEU A 274 1.21 -14.46 6.89
CA LEU A 274 1.54 -13.06 6.62
C LEU A 274 0.28 -12.22 6.46
N SER A 275 0.25 -11.03 7.08
CA SER A 275 -0.82 -10.04 6.95
C SER A 275 -0.25 -8.62 6.85
N GLY A 276 -1.01 -7.67 6.30
CA GLY A 276 -0.60 -6.27 6.16
C GLY A 276 -0.54 -5.83 4.69
N LEU A 277 0.42 -4.98 4.36
CA LEU A 277 0.72 -4.51 2.99
C LEU A 277 -0.45 -3.83 2.28
N GLY A 278 -1.36 -3.18 3.00
CA GLY A 278 -2.52 -2.53 2.40
C GLY A 278 -2.16 -1.29 1.57
N GLU A 279 -3.05 -0.79 0.72
CA GLU A 279 -4.46 -1.19 0.59
C GLU A 279 -4.74 -2.03 -0.67
N HIS A 280 -5.28 -3.24 -0.46
CA HIS A 280 -5.67 -4.17 -1.53
C HIS A 280 -6.92 -4.94 -1.14
N TYR A 281 -7.68 -5.38 -2.16
CA TYR A 281 -8.82 -6.28 -1.96
C TYR A 281 -8.37 -7.74 -1.84
N THR A 282 -7.83 -8.10 -0.67
CA THR A 282 -7.29 -9.44 -0.40
C THR A 282 -7.90 -10.05 0.87
N PRO A 283 -7.78 -11.38 1.08
CA PRO A 283 -7.93 -11.95 2.41
C PRO A 283 -6.92 -11.33 3.39
N LEU A 284 -7.22 -11.39 4.69
CA LEU A 284 -6.32 -10.89 5.73
C LEU A 284 -4.98 -11.63 5.76
N THR A 285 -5.01 -12.94 5.52
CA THR A 285 -3.79 -13.73 5.29
C THR A 285 -3.47 -13.68 3.81
N LEU A 286 -2.32 -13.13 3.47
CA LEU A 286 -1.90 -12.91 2.08
C LEU A 286 -1.53 -14.24 1.42
N ASP A 287 -1.85 -14.35 0.13
CA ASP A 287 -1.35 -15.45 -0.70
C ASP A 287 0.15 -15.23 -0.95
N LEU A 288 0.93 -16.30 -0.82
CA LEU A 288 2.37 -16.29 -1.06
C LEU A 288 2.72 -16.96 -2.38
N ASN A 289 1.74 -17.37 -3.17
CA ASN A 289 1.98 -18.06 -4.42
C ASN A 289 2.25 -17.08 -5.58
N TRP A 290 3.46 -16.51 -5.59
CA TRP A 290 3.92 -15.56 -6.62
C TRP A 290 3.00 -14.34 -6.73
N THR A 291 2.59 -13.83 -5.58
CA THR A 291 1.70 -12.68 -5.46
C THR A 291 2.51 -11.39 -5.51
N SER A 292 2.03 -10.43 -6.28
CA SER A 292 2.58 -9.09 -6.35
C SER A 292 1.56 -8.10 -5.80
N LEU A 293 2.00 -7.23 -4.89
CA LEU A 293 1.21 -6.17 -4.29
C LEU A 293 1.87 -4.83 -4.58
N THR A 294 1.21 -4.01 -5.41
CA THR A 294 1.68 -2.67 -5.75
C THR A 294 1.16 -1.65 -4.74
N LEU A 295 2.06 -0.85 -4.16
CA LEU A 295 1.74 0.26 -3.26
C LEU A 295 1.98 1.56 -4.03
N TRP A 296 0.88 2.11 -4.51
CA TRP A 296 0.79 3.43 -5.14
C TRP A 296 -0.66 3.89 -4.99
N ASN A 297 -0.87 5.01 -4.31
CA ASN A 297 -2.23 5.49 -4.02
C ASN A 297 -2.95 5.81 -5.34
N GLN A 298 -4.14 5.25 -5.52
CA GLN A 298 -4.89 5.33 -6.78
C GLN A 298 -6.40 5.31 -6.52
N ASP A 299 -7.10 6.28 -7.11
CA ASP A 299 -8.55 6.28 -7.19
C ASP A 299 -8.98 5.15 -8.13
N MET A 300 -9.46 4.06 -7.53
CA MET A 300 -9.88 2.84 -8.22
C MET A 300 -10.92 2.12 -7.38
N ALA A 301 -12.02 1.69 -8.01
CA ALA A 301 -12.99 0.83 -7.33
C ALA A 301 -12.33 -0.50 -6.88
N PRO A 302 -12.56 -0.98 -5.65
CA PRO A 302 -11.81 -2.12 -5.11
C PRO A 302 -12.02 -3.42 -5.90
N HIS A 303 -10.92 -4.01 -6.36
CA HIS A 303 -10.88 -5.34 -6.97
C HIS A 303 -9.49 -5.97 -6.79
N GLY A 304 -9.37 -7.28 -7.06
CA GLY A 304 -8.22 -8.09 -6.62
C GLY A 304 -6.86 -7.76 -7.22
N ASP A 305 -6.81 -7.08 -8.37
CA ASP A 305 -5.58 -6.83 -9.14
C ASP A 305 -5.15 -5.36 -9.13
N ALA A 306 -5.71 -4.53 -8.24
CA ALA A 306 -5.46 -3.09 -8.21
C ALA A 306 -4.72 -2.65 -6.94
N ASN A 307 -3.79 -1.70 -7.10
CA ASN A 307 -3.43 -0.76 -6.05
C ASN A 307 -4.61 0.21 -5.80
N LEU A 308 -4.91 0.48 -4.53
CA LEU A 308 -6.07 1.27 -4.11
C LEU A 308 -5.63 2.58 -3.44
N TYR A 309 -6.45 3.12 -2.54
CA TYR A 309 -6.34 4.49 -2.04
C TYR A 309 -5.15 4.70 -1.10
N GLY A 310 -4.82 3.70 -0.27
CA GLY A 310 -3.73 3.77 0.71
C GLY A 310 -2.51 2.90 0.38
N SER A 311 -1.35 3.28 0.95
CA SER A 311 -0.10 2.53 0.90
C SER A 311 0.51 2.39 2.29
N HIS A 312 0.60 1.15 2.78
CA HIS A 312 1.06 0.79 4.11
C HIS A 312 2.12 -0.31 4.00
N PRO A 313 3.41 0.05 3.84
CA PRO A 313 4.53 -0.89 3.69
C PRO A 313 4.93 -1.54 5.03
N PHE A 314 3.94 -2.10 5.73
CA PHE A 314 4.06 -2.82 6.98
C PHE A 314 3.45 -4.21 6.85
N TYR A 315 4.17 -5.23 7.31
CA TYR A 315 3.62 -6.58 7.43
C TYR A 315 3.82 -7.16 8.82
N LEU A 316 2.97 -8.12 9.18
CA LEU A 316 3.04 -8.92 10.39
C LEU A 316 3.08 -10.40 10.02
N VAL A 317 4.00 -11.15 10.63
CA VAL A 317 4.08 -12.61 10.48
C VAL A 317 3.82 -13.29 11.81
N GLN A 318 2.87 -14.23 11.85
CA GLN A 318 2.69 -15.13 12.99
C GLN A 318 3.59 -16.35 12.85
N GLU A 319 4.43 -16.63 13.84
CA GLU A 319 5.51 -17.63 13.78
C GLU A 319 5.02 -19.09 13.96
N GLY A 320 3.72 -19.28 14.22
CA GLY A 320 3.08 -20.59 14.40
C GLY A 320 3.13 -21.15 15.82
N ASP A 321 3.95 -20.58 16.71
CA ASP A 321 4.03 -20.90 18.14
C ASP A 321 3.28 -19.86 19.01
N GLY A 322 2.46 -19.01 18.39
CA GLY A 322 1.77 -17.89 19.03
C GLY A 322 2.61 -16.61 19.12
N GLN A 323 3.90 -16.66 18.80
CA GLN A 323 4.71 -15.47 18.65
C GLN A 323 4.52 -14.84 17.26
N ALA A 324 4.90 -13.57 17.13
CA ALA A 324 4.84 -12.81 15.91
C ALA A 324 5.93 -11.74 15.90
N HIS A 325 6.24 -11.28 14.69
CA HIS A 325 7.01 -10.07 14.48
C HIS A 325 6.38 -9.25 13.35
N GLY A 326 6.74 -7.98 13.26
CA GLY A 326 6.36 -7.11 12.17
C GLY A 326 7.56 -6.39 11.57
N VAL A 327 7.43 -5.99 10.32
CA VAL A 327 8.44 -5.22 9.61
C VAL A 327 7.77 -4.06 8.90
N PHE A 328 8.31 -2.87 9.09
CA PHE A 328 7.88 -1.63 8.44
C PHE A 328 9.03 -1.06 7.62
N LEU A 329 8.80 -0.85 6.33
CA LEU A 329 9.71 -0.13 5.45
C LEU A 329 9.23 1.32 5.33
N LEU A 330 9.95 2.27 5.93
CA LEU A 330 9.63 3.70 5.86
C LEU A 330 10.11 4.27 4.51
N ASN A 331 9.30 4.02 3.47
CA ASN A 331 9.51 4.50 2.11
C ASN A 331 8.12 4.78 1.49
N SER A 332 7.97 5.90 0.78
CA SER A 332 6.69 6.30 0.17
C SER A 332 6.75 6.45 -1.35
N ASN A 333 7.83 6.00 -1.98
CA ASN A 333 7.88 5.89 -3.43
C ASN A 333 6.98 4.74 -3.88
N ALA A 334 6.55 4.75 -5.14
CA ALA A 334 5.87 3.61 -5.74
C ALA A 334 6.72 2.36 -5.51
N MET A 335 6.10 1.30 -5.01
CA MET A 335 6.80 0.06 -4.73
C MET A 335 5.94 -1.14 -5.02
N GLU A 336 6.61 -2.24 -5.29
CA GLU A 336 6.00 -3.56 -5.43
C GLU A 336 6.55 -4.48 -4.35
N VAL A 337 5.67 -5.26 -3.74
CA VAL A 337 6.02 -6.28 -2.76
C VAL A 337 5.68 -7.64 -3.34
N VAL A 338 6.70 -8.46 -3.58
CA VAL A 338 6.55 -9.78 -4.16
C VAL A 338 6.62 -10.85 -3.09
N LEU A 339 5.64 -11.73 -3.08
CA LEU A 339 5.49 -12.83 -2.14
C LEU A 339 5.65 -14.15 -2.88
N GLN A 340 6.50 -15.04 -2.37
CA GLN A 340 6.77 -16.34 -3.00
C GLN A 340 6.67 -17.51 -2.00
N PRO A 341 6.45 -18.77 -2.45
CA PRO A 341 6.04 -19.87 -1.58
C PRO A 341 7.07 -20.41 -0.58
N THR A 342 8.35 -20.02 -0.69
CA THR A 342 9.45 -20.61 0.11
C THR A 342 9.24 -20.61 1.63
N PRO A 343 8.48 -19.73 2.30
CA PRO A 343 7.95 -18.40 1.98
C PRO A 343 9.00 -17.29 2.02
N ALA A 344 8.89 -16.30 1.14
CA ALA A 344 9.78 -15.14 1.13
C ALA A 344 9.07 -13.89 0.59
N LEU A 345 9.66 -12.73 0.89
CA LEU A 345 9.18 -11.42 0.50
C LEU A 345 10.31 -10.65 -0.20
N THR A 346 10.01 -9.89 -1.24
CA THR A 346 10.92 -8.94 -1.89
C THR A 346 10.29 -7.56 -1.98
N TRP A 347 10.94 -6.57 -1.38
CA TRP A 347 10.63 -5.15 -1.58
C TRP A 347 11.29 -4.68 -2.88
N VAL A 348 10.55 -3.97 -3.73
CA VAL A 348 11.07 -3.27 -4.91
C VAL A 348 10.52 -1.86 -4.94
N SER A 349 11.33 -0.84 -4.63
CA SER A 349 10.91 0.58 -4.62
C SER A 349 11.63 1.39 -5.69
N ILE A 350 10.94 2.38 -6.28
CA ILE A 350 11.50 3.25 -7.34
C ILE A 350 12.30 4.44 -6.81
N GLY A 351 12.57 4.53 -5.51
CA GLY A 351 13.29 5.68 -4.97
C GLY A 351 13.47 5.65 -3.46
N GLY A 352 13.95 6.78 -2.93
CA GLY A 352 14.15 6.97 -1.50
C GLY A 352 15.33 6.17 -0.96
N VAL A 353 15.17 5.63 0.25
CA VAL A 353 16.16 4.81 0.97
C VAL A 353 15.53 3.52 1.50
N LEU A 354 16.34 2.59 2.00
CA LEU A 354 15.83 1.46 2.79
C LEU A 354 15.96 1.83 4.27
N ASP A 355 14.84 2.17 4.90
CA ASP A 355 14.69 2.50 6.32
C ASP A 355 13.72 1.50 6.94
N LEU A 356 14.23 0.57 7.75
CA LEU A 356 13.53 -0.64 8.16
C LEU A 356 13.42 -0.72 9.67
N TYR A 357 12.18 -0.89 10.16
CA TYR A 357 11.89 -1.24 11.54
C TYR A 357 11.50 -2.70 11.64
N VAL A 358 12.09 -3.44 12.57
CA VAL A 358 11.73 -4.82 12.92
C VAL A 358 11.20 -4.84 14.35
N LEU A 359 9.97 -5.31 14.51
CA LEU A 359 9.16 -5.23 15.73
C LEU A 359 8.90 -6.64 16.27
N LEU A 360 9.41 -6.97 17.45
CA LEU A 360 9.57 -8.35 17.92
C LEU A 360 8.36 -8.96 18.64
N GLY A 361 7.30 -8.20 18.91
CA GLY A 361 6.13 -8.70 19.63
C GLY A 361 6.36 -8.84 21.15
N PRO A 362 6.00 -9.96 21.80
CA PRO A 362 6.00 -11.31 21.21
C PRO A 362 4.70 -11.74 20.54
N ASP A 363 3.53 -11.24 20.95
CA ASP A 363 2.25 -11.60 20.32
C ASP A 363 1.83 -10.57 19.24
N PRO A 364 0.87 -10.90 18.35
CA PRO A 364 0.44 -10.00 17.29
C PRO A 364 -0.05 -8.61 17.77
N GLN A 365 -0.71 -8.53 18.93
CA GLN A 365 -1.18 -7.24 19.45
C GLN A 365 -0.01 -6.38 19.92
N SER A 366 1.01 -7.00 20.52
CA SER A 366 2.24 -6.31 20.92
C SER A 366 3.03 -5.81 19.70
N VAL A 367 3.06 -6.55 18.59
CA VAL A 367 3.64 -6.08 17.32
C VAL A 367 2.93 -4.83 16.81
N VAL A 368 1.59 -4.85 16.75
CA VAL A 368 0.79 -3.70 16.32
C VAL A 368 1.00 -2.50 17.25
N ARG A 369 1.11 -2.72 18.57
CA ARG A 369 1.44 -1.66 19.54
C ARG A 369 2.81 -1.05 19.26
N GLN A 370 3.84 -1.87 19.04
CA GLN A 370 5.19 -1.43 18.71
C GLN A 370 5.24 -0.65 17.39
N TYR A 371 4.40 -1.01 16.42
CA TYR A 371 4.27 -0.25 15.16
C TYR A 371 3.70 1.14 15.41
N HIS A 372 2.64 1.26 16.22
CA HIS A 372 2.07 2.55 16.62
C HIS A 372 2.99 3.40 17.51
N GLU A 373 3.95 2.80 18.22
CA GLU A 373 5.01 3.57 18.89
C GLU A 373 5.93 4.30 17.90
N VAL A 374 6.02 3.83 16.65
CA VAL A 374 6.80 4.45 15.58
C VAL A 374 5.95 5.46 14.80
N ILE A 375 4.79 5.04 14.30
CA ILE A 375 3.98 5.86 13.38
C ILE A 375 2.97 6.79 14.09
N GLY A 376 2.85 6.68 15.41
CA GLY A 376 1.84 7.37 16.20
C GLY A 376 0.62 6.50 16.51
N TYR A 377 0.04 6.73 17.69
CA TYR A 377 -1.19 6.05 18.11
C TYR A 377 -2.41 6.65 17.39
N PRO A 378 -3.46 5.83 17.15
CA PRO A 378 -4.72 6.32 16.61
C PRO A 378 -5.27 7.50 17.44
N MET A 379 -5.79 8.51 16.75
CA MET A 379 -6.46 9.64 17.41
C MET A 379 -7.70 9.15 18.17
N MET A 380 -8.02 9.78 19.31
CA MET A 380 -9.23 9.44 20.05
C MET A 380 -10.45 10.06 19.36
N PRO A 381 -11.36 9.27 18.77
CA PRO A 381 -12.52 9.83 18.09
C PRO A 381 -13.50 10.46 19.11
N PRO A 382 -14.23 11.52 18.72
CA PRO A 382 -15.32 12.03 19.55
C PRO A 382 -16.44 10.97 19.64
N TYR A 383 -17.13 10.91 20.79
CA TYR A 383 -18.10 9.83 21.04
C TYR A 383 -19.21 9.73 19.98
N TRP A 384 -19.66 10.87 19.45
CA TRP A 384 -20.71 10.93 18.42
C TRP A 384 -20.33 10.24 17.11
N SER A 385 -19.03 10.14 16.79
CA SER A 385 -18.58 9.51 15.53
C SER A 385 -18.63 7.98 15.57
N LEU A 386 -19.01 7.40 16.70
CA LEU A 386 -19.27 5.97 16.86
C LEU A 386 -20.76 5.63 16.64
N GLY A 387 -21.61 6.65 16.50
CA GLY A 387 -23.03 6.50 16.18
C GLY A 387 -23.27 6.04 14.75
N PHE A 388 -24.54 6.00 14.32
CA PHE A 388 -24.86 5.67 12.93
C PHE A 388 -24.79 6.93 12.05
N HIS A 389 -24.16 6.78 10.88
CA HIS A 389 -23.96 7.83 9.88
C HIS A 389 -24.75 7.47 8.62
N LEU A 390 -25.44 8.43 8.00
CA LEU A 390 -26.16 8.21 6.75
C LEU A 390 -25.73 9.21 5.68
N CYS A 391 -25.28 8.68 4.55
CA CYS A 391 -24.78 9.44 3.40
C CYS A 391 -25.28 8.82 2.09
N ARG A 392 -25.27 9.64 1.04
CA ARG A 392 -25.18 9.21 -0.36
C ARG A 392 -24.74 10.40 -1.20
N TRP A 393 -24.22 10.10 -2.39
CA TRP A 393 -24.34 11.00 -3.52
C TRP A 393 -25.79 10.99 -4.07
N GLY A 394 -26.41 12.16 -4.13
CA GLY A 394 -27.72 12.39 -4.75
C GLY A 394 -28.80 12.82 -3.77
N TYR A 395 -28.46 13.56 -2.71
CA TYR A 395 -29.45 14.33 -1.94
C TYR A 395 -29.52 15.74 -2.53
N PRO A 396 -30.48 16.05 -3.43
CA PRO A 396 -30.34 17.20 -4.32
C PRO A 396 -30.60 18.55 -3.67
N THR A 397 -31.19 18.58 -2.46
CA THR A 397 -31.59 19.79 -1.72
C THR A 397 -31.56 19.56 -0.21
N THR A 398 -31.61 20.63 0.58
CA THR A 398 -31.82 20.57 2.05
C THR A 398 -33.13 19.88 2.41
N ASN A 399 -34.23 20.13 1.68
CA ASN A 399 -35.51 19.45 1.91
C ASN A 399 -35.42 17.93 1.73
N ALA A 400 -34.71 17.47 0.69
CA ALA A 400 -34.49 16.03 0.50
C ALA A 400 -33.67 15.43 1.64
N THR A 401 -32.64 16.15 2.10
CA THR A 401 -31.78 15.74 3.23
C THR A 401 -32.59 15.67 4.55
N ARG A 402 -33.36 16.70 4.89
CA ARG A 402 -34.27 16.70 6.04
C ARG A 402 -35.28 15.56 5.99
N ALA A 403 -35.88 15.31 4.82
CA ALA A 403 -36.87 14.24 4.65
C ALA A 403 -36.27 12.83 4.87
N VAL A 404 -34.96 12.65 4.73
CA VAL A 404 -34.28 11.41 5.06
C VAL A 404 -34.10 11.28 6.57
N ALA A 405 -33.52 12.30 7.21
CA ALA A 405 -33.35 12.32 8.67
C ALA A 405 -34.69 12.16 9.40
N GLN A 406 -35.75 12.85 8.95
CA GLN A 406 -37.09 12.74 9.51
C GLN A 406 -37.65 11.32 9.37
N ARG A 407 -37.46 10.67 8.22
CA ARG A 407 -37.94 9.28 8.03
C ARG A 407 -37.20 8.28 8.90
N MET A 408 -35.90 8.46 9.11
CA MET A 408 -35.13 7.66 10.06
C MET A 408 -35.67 7.82 11.48
N HIS A 409 -35.94 9.07 11.88
CA HIS A 409 -36.53 9.39 13.18
C HIS A 409 -37.93 8.79 13.36
N ASP A 410 -38.84 9.00 12.40
CA ASP A 410 -40.22 8.48 12.43
C ASP A 410 -40.27 6.95 12.50
N ALA A 411 -39.32 6.29 11.83
CA ALA A 411 -39.15 4.84 11.85
C ALA A 411 -38.33 4.32 13.06
N GLN A 412 -37.93 5.22 13.97
CA GLN A 412 -37.16 4.90 15.18
C GLN A 412 -35.79 4.24 14.91
N PHE A 413 -35.15 4.57 13.77
CA PHE A 413 -33.77 4.21 13.52
C PHE A 413 -32.82 5.26 14.14
N PRO A 414 -31.83 4.84 14.96
CA PRO A 414 -30.80 5.75 15.45
C PRO A 414 -30.02 6.39 14.29
N LEU A 415 -29.82 7.70 14.37
CA LEU A 415 -29.01 8.47 13.43
C LEU A 415 -28.34 9.62 14.19
N ASP A 416 -27.03 9.52 14.38
CA ASP A 416 -26.24 10.56 15.05
C ASP A 416 -25.78 11.62 14.04
N VAL A 417 -25.45 11.21 12.81
CA VAL A 417 -24.77 12.08 11.84
C VAL A 417 -25.41 12.00 10.46
N GLN A 418 -25.91 13.13 9.96
CA GLN A 418 -26.35 13.27 8.57
C GLN A 418 -25.21 13.82 7.72
N TRP A 419 -25.03 13.24 6.53
CA TRP A 419 -23.97 13.64 5.60
C TRP A 419 -24.55 14.21 4.31
N ASN A 420 -23.78 15.07 3.64
CA ASN A 420 -23.98 15.40 2.23
C ASN A 420 -22.68 15.22 1.44
N ASP A 421 -22.81 14.57 0.29
CA ASP A 421 -21.83 14.55 -0.79
C ASP A 421 -21.87 15.91 -1.55
N LEU A 422 -21.17 16.04 -2.68
CA LEU A 422 -20.97 17.25 -3.48
C LEU A 422 -22.25 17.96 -3.96
N ASP A 423 -23.41 17.34 -3.76
CA ASP A 423 -24.71 17.96 -4.04
C ASP A 423 -24.86 19.34 -3.38
N TYR A 424 -24.29 19.54 -2.19
CA TYR A 424 -24.40 20.80 -1.44
C TYR A 424 -23.68 21.97 -2.11
N ALA A 425 -22.57 21.70 -2.81
CA ALA A 425 -21.62 22.69 -3.25
C ALA A 425 -22.10 23.47 -4.48
N ASP A 426 -21.79 24.77 -4.55
CA ASP A 426 -22.09 25.59 -5.74
C ASP A 426 -21.13 25.23 -6.86
N LYS A 427 -21.65 24.54 -7.88
CA LYS A 427 -20.87 23.99 -8.99
C LYS A 427 -19.74 23.06 -8.54
N GLN A 428 -19.98 22.26 -7.49
CA GLN A 428 -19.02 21.29 -6.96
C GLN A 428 -17.71 21.92 -6.45
N ARG A 429 -17.75 23.20 -6.04
CA ARG A 429 -16.58 23.91 -5.51
C ARG A 429 -16.56 23.87 -3.99
N ASP A 430 -15.43 23.50 -3.41
CA ASP A 430 -15.23 23.54 -1.96
C ASP A 430 -15.52 24.91 -1.36
N PHE A 431 -15.87 24.92 -0.08
CA PHE A 431 -16.14 26.14 0.70
C PHE A 431 -17.27 27.01 0.14
N THR A 432 -18.18 26.42 -0.65
CA THR A 432 -19.39 27.05 -1.17
C THR A 432 -20.61 26.18 -0.89
N PHE A 433 -21.81 26.73 -1.00
CA PHE A 433 -23.03 25.94 -1.09
C PHE A 433 -23.96 26.56 -2.13
N ASP A 434 -24.72 25.72 -2.84
CA ASP A 434 -25.62 26.12 -3.91
C ASP A 434 -26.73 27.03 -3.35
N PRO A 435 -26.83 28.30 -3.77
CA PRO A 435 -27.77 29.24 -3.18
C PRO A 435 -29.24 28.93 -3.49
N GLN A 436 -29.53 28.08 -4.49
CA GLN A 436 -30.90 27.71 -4.85
C GLN A 436 -31.33 26.42 -4.17
N ARG A 437 -30.46 25.41 -4.18
CA ARG A 437 -30.78 24.05 -3.68
C ARG A 437 -30.44 23.88 -2.20
N PHE A 438 -29.47 24.64 -1.72
CA PHE A 438 -28.89 24.58 -0.38
C PHE A 438 -28.79 25.97 0.27
N GLY A 439 -29.57 26.96 -0.20
CA GLY A 439 -29.54 28.32 0.33
C GLY A 439 -29.84 28.44 1.82
N ASP A 440 -30.59 27.48 2.38
CA ASP A 440 -30.91 27.35 3.81
C ASP A 440 -30.11 26.25 4.52
N LEU A 441 -28.95 25.88 3.98
CA LEU A 441 -28.03 24.90 4.59
C LEU A 441 -27.65 25.28 6.03
N PRO A 442 -27.31 26.55 6.36
CA PRO A 442 -27.04 26.94 7.76
C PRO A 442 -28.20 26.62 8.71
N GLU A 443 -29.44 26.87 8.28
CA GLU A 443 -30.65 26.60 9.05
C GLU A 443 -30.85 25.09 9.24
N MET A 444 -30.67 24.29 8.18
CA MET A 444 -30.77 22.83 8.27
C MET A 444 -29.78 22.25 9.29
N VAL A 445 -28.52 22.71 9.28
CA VAL A 445 -27.51 22.25 10.24
C VAL A 445 -27.89 22.63 11.67
N LYS A 446 -28.40 23.85 11.87
CA LYS A 446 -28.90 24.31 13.17
C LYS A 446 -30.06 23.46 13.68
N GLU A 447 -30.99 23.06 12.81
CA GLU A 447 -32.10 22.15 13.16
C GLU A 447 -31.58 20.79 13.60
N PHE A 448 -30.61 20.22 12.88
CA PHE A 448 -29.95 18.96 13.26
C PHE A 448 -29.27 19.07 14.63
N HIS A 449 -28.55 20.16 14.89
CA HIS A 449 -27.94 20.41 16.20
C HIS A 449 -28.97 20.53 17.33
N GLN A 450 -30.10 21.19 17.08
CA GLN A 450 -31.21 21.28 18.05
C GLN A 450 -31.83 19.90 18.36
N ALA A 451 -31.83 18.99 17.38
CA ALA A 451 -32.24 17.61 17.56
C ALA A 451 -31.13 16.71 18.17
N GLY A 452 -29.95 17.27 18.48
CA GLY A 452 -28.81 16.53 19.05
C GLY A 452 -27.91 15.84 18.01
N MET A 453 -28.27 15.89 16.73
CA MET A 453 -27.51 15.31 15.64
C MET A 453 -26.23 16.12 15.33
N LYS A 454 -25.38 15.55 14.49
CA LYS A 454 -24.19 16.17 13.91
C LYS A 454 -24.30 16.18 12.39
N TYR A 455 -23.50 17.02 11.75
CA TYR A 455 -23.49 17.19 10.31
C TYR A 455 -22.07 17.15 9.75
N VAL A 456 -21.88 16.35 8.70
CA VAL A 456 -20.60 16.19 7.99
C VAL A 456 -20.84 16.42 6.50
N LEU A 457 -19.87 17.01 5.82
CA LEU A 457 -19.88 17.10 4.37
C LEU A 457 -18.53 16.75 3.77
N ILE A 458 -18.56 16.44 2.47
CA ILE A 458 -17.36 16.16 1.67
C ILE A 458 -16.58 17.45 1.35
N LEU A 459 -15.26 17.35 1.35
CA LEU A 459 -14.32 18.32 0.81
C LEU A 459 -13.30 17.59 -0.06
N ASP A 460 -13.07 18.12 -1.25
CA ASP A 460 -12.05 17.61 -2.16
C ASP A 460 -10.77 18.47 -2.05
N PRO A 461 -9.60 17.95 -2.43
CA PRO A 461 -8.39 18.76 -2.51
C PRO A 461 -8.35 19.62 -3.79
N GLY A 462 -9.12 19.29 -4.83
CA GLY A 462 -9.07 19.96 -6.12
C GLY A 462 -9.76 21.32 -6.13
N ILE A 463 -8.98 22.41 -6.16
CA ILE A 463 -9.51 23.77 -6.12
C ILE A 463 -9.76 24.32 -7.53
N SER A 464 -11.02 24.61 -7.84
CA SER A 464 -11.45 25.17 -9.14
C SER A 464 -10.61 26.38 -9.56
N SER A 465 -9.97 26.26 -10.72
CA SER A 465 -9.08 27.27 -11.31
C SER A 465 -9.73 28.08 -12.44
N SER A 466 -10.97 27.74 -12.80
CA SER A 466 -11.68 28.30 -13.96
C SER A 466 -12.64 29.44 -13.61
N SER A 467 -12.78 29.79 -12.33
CA SER A 467 -13.63 30.89 -11.87
C SER A 467 -13.05 32.25 -12.30
N PRO A 468 -13.88 33.25 -12.63
CA PRO A 468 -13.41 34.61 -12.90
C PRO A 468 -12.55 35.15 -11.73
N PRO A 469 -11.47 35.90 -12.00
CA PRO A 469 -10.62 36.46 -10.94
C PRO A 469 -11.42 37.27 -9.92
N GLY A 470 -11.19 37.02 -8.64
CA GLY A 470 -11.87 37.68 -7.52
C GLY A 470 -13.27 37.14 -7.21
N SER A 471 -13.70 36.05 -7.86
CA SER A 471 -15.02 35.43 -7.62
C SER A 471 -14.96 34.13 -6.81
N TYR A 472 -13.76 33.61 -6.52
CA TYR A 472 -13.59 32.37 -5.78
C TYR A 472 -12.35 32.45 -4.87
N ARG A 473 -12.58 33.00 -3.67
CA ARG A 473 -11.58 33.27 -2.62
C ARG A 473 -10.59 32.11 -2.39
N PRO A 474 -11.00 30.82 -2.28
CA PRO A 474 -10.05 29.73 -2.07
C PRO A 474 -8.96 29.69 -3.15
N PHE A 475 -9.33 29.83 -4.43
CA PHE A 475 -8.36 29.85 -5.52
C PHE A 475 -7.56 31.16 -5.57
N ASP A 476 -8.23 32.31 -5.47
CA ASP A 476 -7.59 33.63 -5.57
C ASP A 476 -6.52 33.82 -4.49
N GLU A 477 -6.84 33.49 -3.23
CA GLU A 477 -5.88 33.58 -2.11
C GLU A 477 -4.82 32.48 -2.18
N GLY A 478 -5.20 31.26 -2.59
CA GLY A 478 -4.25 30.17 -2.75
C GLY A 478 -3.16 30.51 -3.79
N LEU A 479 -3.56 31.15 -4.89
CA LEU A 479 -2.64 31.62 -5.92
C LEU A 479 -1.72 32.73 -5.39
N GLN A 480 -2.27 33.69 -4.65
CA GLN A 480 -1.50 34.79 -4.04
C GLN A 480 -0.46 34.29 -3.03
N ARG A 481 -0.82 33.28 -2.24
CA ARG A 481 0.04 32.68 -1.20
C ARG A 481 0.97 31.60 -1.75
N GLY A 482 0.75 31.16 -2.98
CA GLY A 482 1.57 30.15 -3.66
C GLY A 482 1.45 28.75 -3.06
N VAL A 483 0.24 28.35 -2.63
CA VAL A 483 -0.02 27.09 -1.91
C VAL A 483 -0.19 25.87 -2.82
N PHE A 484 -0.29 26.06 -4.14
CA PHE A 484 -0.53 24.97 -5.09
C PHE A 484 0.75 24.27 -5.52
N ILE A 485 0.65 22.96 -5.77
CA ILE A 485 1.66 22.16 -6.47
C ILE A 485 1.94 22.82 -7.82
N ARG A 486 3.22 22.88 -8.20
CA ARG A 486 3.69 23.56 -9.41
C ARG A 486 4.24 22.58 -10.43
N ASN A 487 4.05 22.89 -11.71
CA ASN A 487 4.70 22.20 -12.81
C ASN A 487 6.17 22.64 -12.96
N THR A 488 6.87 22.06 -13.94
CA THR A 488 8.29 22.35 -14.22
C THR A 488 8.58 23.80 -14.65
N THR A 489 7.56 24.55 -15.06
CA THR A 489 7.69 25.99 -15.39
C THR A 489 7.47 26.90 -14.18
N GLY A 490 7.11 26.34 -13.02
CA GLY A 490 6.84 27.07 -11.78
C GLY A 490 5.42 27.62 -11.66
N GLN A 491 4.54 27.32 -12.63
CA GLN A 491 3.10 27.64 -12.58
C GLN A 491 2.32 26.55 -11.84
N PRO A 492 1.13 26.85 -11.28
CA PRO A 492 0.26 25.82 -10.70
C PRO A 492 0.00 24.68 -11.70
N LEU A 493 0.16 23.43 -11.25
CA LEU A 493 -0.24 22.27 -12.04
C LEU A 493 -1.77 22.23 -12.06
N ILE A 494 -2.34 22.18 -13.27
CA ILE A 494 -3.79 22.12 -13.46
C ILE A 494 -4.18 20.72 -13.93
N GLY A 495 -4.94 20.01 -13.10
CA GLY A 495 -5.61 18.77 -13.49
C GLY A 495 -7.10 19.00 -13.72
N GLN A 496 -7.89 17.95 -13.52
CA GLN A 496 -9.34 18.02 -13.65
C GLN A 496 -10.03 17.09 -12.67
N VAL A 497 -10.98 17.63 -11.89
CA VAL A 497 -11.88 16.85 -11.03
C VAL A 497 -13.31 17.40 -11.18
N TRP A 498 -14.16 17.21 -10.17
CA TRP A 498 -15.58 17.57 -10.17
C TRP A 498 -15.89 19.00 -10.65
N PRO A 499 -15.30 20.08 -10.09
CA PRO A 499 -15.56 21.45 -10.55
C PRO A 499 -14.90 21.81 -11.91
N GLY A 500 -14.34 20.84 -12.64
CA GLY A 500 -13.61 21.05 -13.90
C GLY A 500 -12.10 21.26 -13.66
N PRO A 501 -11.44 22.19 -14.36
CA PRO A 501 -10.00 22.45 -14.18
C PRO A 501 -9.66 22.86 -12.75
N THR A 502 -8.69 22.18 -12.12
CA THR A 502 -8.34 22.37 -10.71
C THR A 502 -6.84 22.47 -10.47
N ALA A 503 -6.46 23.32 -9.50
CA ALA A 503 -5.14 23.30 -8.91
C ALA A 503 -5.17 22.45 -7.62
N PHE A 504 -4.04 21.82 -7.29
CA PHE A 504 -3.92 20.94 -6.12
C PHE A 504 -3.07 21.61 -5.04
N PRO A 505 -3.58 21.80 -3.81
CA PRO A 505 -2.80 22.31 -2.69
C PRO A 505 -1.63 21.39 -2.33
N ASP A 506 -0.47 21.98 -2.04
CA ASP A 506 0.69 21.28 -1.50
C ASP A 506 0.60 21.25 0.03
N PHE A 507 0.07 20.18 0.60
CA PHE A 507 -0.06 20.03 2.06
C PHE A 507 1.27 19.85 2.81
N THR A 508 2.40 19.71 2.10
CA THR A 508 3.74 19.71 2.71
C THR A 508 4.25 21.12 2.98
N ASN A 509 3.69 22.13 2.32
CA ASN A 509 3.98 23.54 2.55
C ASN A 509 3.23 24.05 3.80
N PRO A 510 3.93 24.58 4.82
CA PRO A 510 3.28 25.14 6.02
C PRO A 510 2.28 26.27 5.73
N GLU A 511 2.48 27.04 4.66
CA GLU A 511 1.56 28.10 4.26
C GLU A 511 0.20 27.55 3.81
N THR A 512 0.20 26.37 3.17
CA THR A 512 -1.01 25.66 2.76
C THR A 512 -1.85 25.26 3.96
N GLN A 513 -1.22 24.87 5.08
CA GLN A 513 -1.95 24.51 6.30
C GLN A 513 -2.72 25.71 6.86
N SER A 514 -2.08 26.87 6.90
CA SER A 514 -2.72 28.11 7.36
C SER A 514 -3.85 28.53 6.43
N TRP A 515 -3.61 28.51 5.12
CA TRP A 515 -4.64 28.78 4.10
C TRP A 515 -5.83 27.81 4.20
N TRP A 516 -5.59 26.52 4.35
CA TRP A 516 -6.66 25.51 4.46
C TRP A 516 -7.48 25.72 5.73
N GLN A 517 -6.81 25.99 6.87
CA GLN A 517 -7.46 26.28 8.13
C GLN A 517 -8.34 27.53 8.04
N GLU A 518 -7.86 28.60 7.41
CA GLU A 518 -8.63 29.84 7.21
C GLU A 518 -9.88 29.60 6.34
N ASN A 519 -9.75 28.84 5.24
CA ASN A 519 -10.92 28.49 4.41
C ASN A 519 -11.94 27.64 5.16
N ILE A 520 -11.49 26.67 5.97
CA ILE A 520 -12.36 25.88 6.83
C ILE A 520 -13.06 26.78 7.85
N GLN A 521 -12.33 27.70 8.51
CA GLN A 521 -12.89 28.63 9.50
C GLN A 521 -13.93 29.58 8.88
N ASP A 522 -13.61 30.15 7.72
CA ASP A 522 -14.51 31.03 6.98
C ASP A 522 -15.79 30.31 6.58
N PHE A 523 -15.70 29.07 6.10
CA PHE A 523 -16.86 28.26 5.75
C PHE A 523 -17.66 27.82 6.98
N HIS A 524 -16.97 27.35 8.04
CA HIS A 524 -17.59 26.94 9.30
C HIS A 524 -18.35 28.09 9.98
N SER A 525 -17.88 29.35 9.82
CA SER A 525 -18.59 30.54 10.32
C SER A 525 -19.98 30.74 9.70
N LYS A 526 -20.20 30.18 8.50
CA LYS A 526 -21.46 30.24 7.75
C LYS A 526 -22.29 28.96 7.98
N VAL A 527 -21.64 27.81 7.94
CA VAL A 527 -22.26 26.48 8.09
C VAL A 527 -21.51 25.73 9.19
N PRO A 528 -22.07 25.59 10.40
CA PRO A 528 -21.35 25.00 11.54
C PRO A 528 -21.28 23.47 11.43
N VAL A 529 -20.43 22.96 10.54
CA VAL A 529 -20.18 21.52 10.35
C VAL A 529 -19.43 20.92 11.55
N ASP A 530 -19.68 19.64 11.86
CA ASP A 530 -19.06 18.95 13.01
C ASP A 530 -17.88 18.05 12.63
N GLY A 531 -17.71 17.79 11.34
CA GLY A 531 -16.63 16.99 10.78
C GLY A 531 -16.54 17.17 9.28
N LEU A 532 -15.41 16.76 8.71
CA LEU A 532 -15.11 16.85 7.29
C LEU A 532 -14.80 15.46 6.76
N TRP A 533 -15.44 15.08 5.66
CA TRP A 533 -15.07 13.93 4.86
C TRP A 533 -14.12 14.43 3.77
N ILE A 534 -12.85 14.06 3.84
CA ILE A 534 -11.88 14.37 2.80
C ILE A 534 -11.84 13.24 1.78
N ASP A 535 -12.02 13.54 0.50
CA ASP A 535 -12.06 12.55 -0.58
C ASP A 535 -11.12 12.94 -1.73
N MET A 536 -10.95 12.07 -2.73
CA MET A 536 -10.17 12.32 -3.96
C MET A 536 -8.69 12.68 -3.71
N ASN A 537 -8.12 12.22 -2.59
CA ASN A 537 -6.88 12.72 -2.00
C ASN A 537 -5.65 11.82 -2.19
N GLU A 538 -5.69 10.91 -3.16
CA GLU A 538 -4.55 10.12 -3.59
C GLU A 538 -3.34 10.95 -4.06
N PRO A 539 -3.47 12.07 -4.81
CA PRO A 539 -4.66 12.80 -5.33
C PRO A 539 -5.21 12.28 -6.66
N ALA A 540 -6.55 12.24 -6.78
CA ALA A 540 -7.22 11.84 -8.00
C ALA A 540 -7.24 12.95 -9.07
N SER A 541 -7.23 12.55 -10.34
CA SER A 541 -7.42 13.43 -11.49
C SER A 541 -8.08 12.67 -12.64
N PHE A 542 -9.07 13.28 -13.29
CA PHE A 542 -9.78 12.74 -14.45
C PHE A 542 -8.99 12.87 -15.76
N VAL A 543 -7.82 13.52 -15.72
CA VAL A 543 -6.86 13.60 -16.82
C VAL A 543 -5.51 13.06 -16.37
N GLN A 544 -4.77 12.45 -17.29
CA GLN A 544 -3.45 11.90 -17.02
C GLN A 544 -2.42 13.02 -16.82
N GLY A 545 -1.86 13.11 -15.61
CA GLY A 545 -0.87 14.12 -15.25
C GLY A 545 -1.49 15.50 -15.06
N SER A 546 -1.65 16.23 -16.17
CA SER A 546 -2.22 17.58 -16.18
C SER A 546 -3.01 17.84 -17.47
N VAL A 547 -3.72 18.96 -17.54
CA VAL A 547 -4.38 19.41 -18.79
C VAL A 547 -3.39 19.70 -19.93
N GLU A 548 -2.10 19.83 -19.63
CA GLU A 548 -1.00 20.01 -20.59
C GLU A 548 -0.17 18.71 -20.79
N GLY A 549 -0.55 17.62 -20.13
CA GLY A 549 0.22 16.37 -20.08
C GLY A 549 1.40 16.41 -19.09
N CYS A 550 2.36 15.51 -19.27
CA CYS A 550 3.59 15.41 -18.47
C CYS A 550 4.84 15.63 -19.34
N PRO A 551 5.94 16.16 -18.79
CA PRO A 551 7.21 16.24 -19.50
C PRO A 551 7.84 14.84 -19.69
N ASP A 552 8.59 14.64 -20.77
CA ASP A 552 9.33 13.40 -20.98
C ASP A 552 10.62 13.40 -20.15
N THR A 553 10.57 12.81 -18.94
CA THR A 553 11.69 12.73 -17.99
C THR A 553 11.75 11.37 -17.31
N ASP A 554 12.91 11.04 -16.72
CA ASP A 554 13.11 9.80 -15.97
C ASP A 554 12.17 9.63 -14.76
N LEU A 555 11.53 10.70 -14.28
CA LEU A 555 10.54 10.61 -13.19
C LEU A 555 9.18 10.16 -13.71
N GLU A 556 8.77 10.67 -14.87
CA GLU A 556 7.49 10.33 -15.51
C GLU A 556 7.56 9.00 -16.27
N SER A 557 8.75 8.65 -16.77
CA SER A 557 9.06 7.41 -17.49
C SER A 557 10.20 6.65 -16.79
N PRO A 558 10.00 6.14 -15.56
CA PRO A 558 11.07 5.50 -14.80
C PRO A 558 11.55 4.21 -15.48
N PRO A 559 12.85 3.89 -15.40
CA PRO A 559 13.44 2.79 -16.15
C PRO A 559 12.92 1.40 -15.79
N MET A 560 12.20 1.26 -14.66
CA MET A 560 11.91 -0.03 -14.02
C MET A 560 10.42 -0.31 -13.78
N PHE A 561 9.52 0.45 -14.40
CA PHE A 561 8.08 0.15 -14.45
C PHE A 561 7.56 0.44 -15.87
N GLN A 562 7.68 -0.55 -16.77
CA GLN A 562 6.79 -0.64 -17.92
C GLN A 562 5.71 -1.64 -17.53
N VAL A 563 4.65 -1.14 -16.89
CA VAL A 563 3.45 -1.95 -16.58
C VAL A 563 2.71 -2.28 -17.88
#